data_AF-T1IG02-F1
#
_entry.id   AF-T1IG02-F1
#
_cell.length_a   1.000
_cell.length_b   1.000
_cell.length_c   1.000
_cell.angle_alpha   90.00
_cell.angle_beta   90.00
_cell.angle_gamma   90.00
#
_symmetry.space_group_name_H-M   'P 1'
#
loop_
_entity.id
_entity.type
_entity.pdbx_description
1 polymer ?
#
loop_
_entity_poly.entity_id
_entity_poly.type
_entity_poly.pdbx_seq_one_letter_code
_entity_poly.pdbx_strand_id
1 'polypeptide(L)'
;MILDGPSLISPLLKKLCNKTQPAPILTSSNAATIHFHSDNTGSGKGFQITYTPTEGIPGCGGTFTAPTGRITPPSSITEKNSYADHLNCEWKIQLPEGERIKLSIVKLSLESSNNCKYDSLA
;
A
#
# COMPACT_ATOMS: atom_id res chain seq x y z
N MET A 1 3.52 -17.73 -7.76
CA MET A 1 2.38 -16.96 -7.21
C MET A 1 2.91 -15.66 -6.66
N ILE A 2 2.12 -14.61 -6.77
CA ILE A 2 2.44 -13.27 -6.29
C ILE A 2 1.30 -12.85 -5.37
N LEU A 3 1.63 -12.50 -4.13
CA LEU A 3 0.69 -12.17 -3.06
C LEU A 3 0.91 -10.71 -2.62
N ASP A 4 -0.17 -9.99 -2.33
CA ASP A 4 -0.19 -8.57 -1.99
C ASP A 4 0.10 -8.34 -0.50
N GLY A 5 1.38 -8.31 -0.14
CA GLY A 5 1.82 -8.13 1.23
C GLY A 5 2.93 -9.10 1.66
N PRO A 6 3.28 -9.07 2.95
CA PRO A 6 4.51 -9.68 3.45
C PRO A 6 4.42 -11.18 3.79
N SER A 7 3.28 -11.85 3.55
CA SER A 7 3.08 -13.23 4.00
C SER A 7 2.44 -14.14 2.95
N LEU A 8 2.51 -15.46 3.18
CA LEU A 8 1.84 -16.47 2.35
C LEU A 8 0.30 -16.48 2.49
N ILE A 9 -0.25 -15.81 3.50
CA ILE A 9 -1.69 -15.65 3.70
C ILE A 9 -2.22 -14.30 3.17
N SER A 10 -1.34 -13.47 2.62
CA SER A 10 -1.71 -12.21 1.99
C SER A 10 -2.61 -12.46 0.75
N PRO A 11 -3.45 -11.49 0.34
CA PRO A 11 -4.31 -11.64 -0.82
C PRO A 11 -3.54 -12.05 -2.10
N LEU A 12 -4.08 -12.99 -2.87
CA LEU A 12 -3.44 -13.43 -4.12
C LEU A 12 -3.61 -12.38 -5.22
N LEU A 13 -2.51 -11.77 -5.68
CA LEU A 13 -2.53 -10.87 -6.84
C LEU A 13 -2.59 -11.67 -8.14
N LYS A 14 -1.68 -12.64 -8.29
CA LYS A 14 -1.59 -13.39 -9.54
C LYS A 14 -0.92 -14.75 -9.38
N LYS A 15 -1.47 -15.75 -10.09
CA LYS A 15 -0.82 -17.05 -10.31
C LYS A 15 -0.34 -17.10 -11.76
N LEU A 16 0.95 -17.36 -11.95
CA LEU A 16 1.62 -17.35 -13.25
C LEU A 16 2.36 -18.67 -13.46
N CYS A 17 2.16 -19.27 -14.64
CA CYS A 17 2.90 -20.44 -15.13
C CYS A 17 3.25 -20.29 -16.63
N ASN A 18 3.13 -19.08 -17.18
CA ASN A 18 3.26 -18.81 -18.60
C ASN A 18 4.72 -18.73 -19.04
N LYS A 19 4.97 -19.02 -20.32
CA LYS A 19 6.30 -18.85 -20.97
C LYS A 19 6.54 -17.42 -21.49
N THR A 20 5.50 -16.59 -21.53
CA THR A 20 5.57 -15.20 -21.99
C THR A 20 5.74 -14.24 -20.83
N GLN A 21 6.40 -13.11 -21.09
CA GLN A 21 6.56 -12.07 -20.09
C GLN A 21 5.20 -11.46 -19.74
N PRO A 22 4.77 -11.48 -18.46
CA PRO A 22 3.54 -10.84 -18.04
C PRO A 22 3.69 -9.31 -18.07
N ALA A 23 2.57 -8.60 -18.19
CA ALA A 23 2.54 -7.17 -17.90
C ALA A 23 3.01 -6.89 -16.46
N PRO A 24 3.61 -5.72 -16.18
CA PRO A 24 3.96 -5.31 -14.83
C PRO A 24 2.78 -5.44 -13.87
N ILE A 25 3.07 -5.87 -12.64
CA ILE A 25 2.06 -6.06 -11.59
C ILE A 25 2.30 -4.99 -10.54
N LEU A 26 1.23 -4.29 -10.19
CA LEU A 26 1.23 -3.30 -9.12
C LEU A 26 0.79 -3.96 -7.82
N THR A 27 1.51 -3.66 -6.75
CA THR A 27 1.19 -4.05 -5.38
C THR A 27 0.39 -2.92 -4.74
N SER A 28 -0.50 -3.21 -3.80
CA SER A 28 -1.24 -2.17 -3.07
C SER A 28 -0.36 -1.44 -2.04
N SER A 29 0.79 -2.02 -1.69
CA SER A 29 1.71 -1.52 -0.68
C SER A 29 3.17 -1.75 -1.08
N ASN A 30 4.10 -1.44 -0.17
CA ASN A 30 5.53 -1.61 -0.32
C ASN A 30 6.03 -3.06 -0.14
N ALA A 31 5.13 -4.02 0.06
CA ALA A 31 5.47 -5.42 0.32
C ALA A 31 4.71 -6.37 -0.61
N ALA A 32 5.40 -7.40 -1.11
CA ALA A 32 4.80 -8.51 -1.82
C ALA A 32 5.56 -9.81 -1.56
N THR A 33 4.83 -10.92 -1.60
CA THR A 33 5.40 -12.26 -1.39
C THR A 33 5.37 -13.05 -2.68
N ILE A 34 6.53 -13.55 -3.09
CA ILE A 34 6.69 -14.41 -4.26
C ILE A 34 6.82 -15.86 -3.80
N HIS A 35 5.84 -16.70 -4.16
CA HIS A 35 5.88 -18.13 -3.88
C HIS A 35 6.01 -18.93 -5.17
N PHE A 36 7.20 -19.50 -5.40
CA PHE A 36 7.47 -20.40 -6.52
C PHE A 36 7.24 -21.85 -6.11
N HIS A 37 6.56 -22.62 -6.98
CA HIS A 37 6.26 -24.02 -6.76
C HIS A 37 6.55 -24.81 -8.04
N SER A 38 7.23 -25.95 -7.90
CA SER A 38 7.54 -26.90 -8.96
C SER A 38 7.35 -28.32 -8.44
N ASP A 39 7.06 -29.26 -9.33
CA ASP A 39 7.02 -30.69 -9.03
C ASP A 39 8.27 -31.41 -9.57
N ASN A 40 8.25 -32.74 -9.56
CA ASN A 40 9.35 -33.61 -10.01
C ASN A 40 9.35 -33.88 -11.53
N THR A 41 8.45 -33.24 -12.30
CA THR A 41 8.28 -33.47 -13.74
C THR A 41 8.42 -32.18 -14.54
N GLY A 42 9.22 -32.24 -15.61
CA GLY A 42 9.50 -31.07 -16.45
C GLY A 42 10.35 -30.01 -15.72
N SER A 43 11.08 -29.23 -16.50
CA SER A 43 11.85 -28.11 -15.98
C SER A 43 11.92 -26.99 -17.01
N GLY A 44 12.21 -25.78 -16.54
CA GLY A 44 12.35 -24.60 -17.37
C GLY A 44 13.40 -23.66 -16.79
N LYS A 45 13.62 -22.53 -17.45
CA LYS A 45 14.64 -21.55 -17.04
C LYS A 45 14.29 -20.78 -15.75
N GLY A 46 13.10 -20.99 -15.20
CA GLY A 46 12.60 -20.21 -14.07
C GLY A 46 12.11 -18.82 -14.51
N PHE A 47 12.27 -17.84 -13.63
CA PHE A 47 11.81 -16.47 -13.84
C PHE A 47 12.82 -15.48 -13.26
N GLN A 48 12.79 -14.25 -13.77
CA GLN A 48 13.50 -13.12 -13.21
C GLN A 48 12.48 -12.01 -12.91
N ILE A 49 12.59 -11.38 -11.74
CA ILE A 49 11.73 -10.27 -11.34
C ILE A 49 12.61 -9.07 -11.10
N THR A 50 12.17 -7.94 -11.63
CA THR A 50 12.64 -6.62 -11.26
C THR A 50 11.47 -5.87 -10.65
N TYR A 51 11.70 -5.15 -9.55
CA TYR A 51 10.71 -4.29 -8.93
C TYR A 51 11.23 -2.87 -8.92
N THR A 52 10.32 -1.91 -9.07
CA THR A 52 10.60 -0.48 -8.96
C THR A 52 9.46 0.15 -8.18
N PRO A 53 9.74 1.08 -7.26
CA PRO A 53 8.68 1.88 -6.68
C PRO A 53 7.98 2.67 -7.80
N THR A 54 6.66 2.68 -7.79
CA THR A 54 5.86 3.58 -8.61
C THR A 54 5.59 4.87 -7.83
N GLU A 55 5.45 5.99 -8.53
CA GLU A 55 5.04 7.23 -7.87
C GLU A 55 3.72 7.02 -7.13
N GLY A 56 3.71 7.40 -5.85
CA GLY A 56 2.50 7.37 -5.03
C GLY A 56 1.52 8.47 -5.43
N ILE A 57 0.35 8.46 -4.82
CA ILE A 57 -0.65 9.52 -5.02
C ILE A 57 -0.12 10.80 -4.33
N PRO A 58 -0.05 11.96 -5.02
CA PRO A 58 0.41 13.19 -4.41
C PRO A 58 -0.38 13.53 -3.14
N GLY A 59 0.33 13.71 -2.01
CA GLY A 59 -0.27 13.97 -0.69
C GLY A 59 -0.64 12.71 0.11
N CYS A 60 -0.54 11.51 -0.47
CA CYS A 60 -0.77 10.23 0.21
C CYS A 60 0.54 9.73 0.85
N GLY A 61 0.73 10.07 2.12
CA GLY A 61 1.88 9.65 2.91
C GLY A 61 3.05 10.65 2.97
N GLY A 62 4.20 10.17 3.45
CA GLY A 62 5.45 10.94 3.56
C GLY A 62 5.99 11.06 4.99
N THR A 63 7.17 11.66 5.13
CA THR A 63 7.80 11.88 6.46
C THR A 63 7.69 13.34 6.88
N PHE A 64 7.12 13.57 8.06
CA PHE A 64 6.90 14.88 8.66
C PHE A 64 7.90 15.09 9.78
N THR A 65 8.79 16.08 9.59
CA THR A 65 9.85 16.43 10.54
C THR A 65 9.70 17.81 11.16
N ALA A 66 8.68 18.57 10.73
CA ALA A 66 8.42 19.89 11.27
C ALA A 66 7.86 19.79 12.71
N PRO A 67 8.16 20.75 13.61
CA PRO A 67 7.67 20.74 14.99
C PRO A 67 6.13 20.80 15.10
N THR A 68 5.47 21.39 14.09
CA THR A 68 4.01 21.41 13.97
C THR A 68 3.62 21.26 12.50
N GLY A 69 2.41 20.75 12.26
CA GLY A 69 1.91 20.54 10.92
C GLY A 69 0.47 20.06 10.90
N ARG A 70 -0.08 19.91 9.70
CA ARG A 70 -1.42 19.39 9.45
C ARG A 70 -1.35 18.36 8.33
N ILE A 71 -1.90 17.17 8.59
CA ILE A 71 -2.00 16.09 7.62
C ILE A 71 -3.43 16.08 7.08
N THR A 72 -3.58 16.03 5.76
CA THR A 72 -4.88 15.87 5.09
C THR A 72 -4.68 14.87 3.95
N PRO A 73 -5.55 13.84 3.81
CA PRO A 73 -5.47 12.93 2.69
C PRO A 73 -5.74 13.66 1.35
N PRO A 74 -5.31 13.09 0.22
CA PRO A 74 -5.68 13.61 -1.11
C PRO A 74 -7.19 13.74 -1.25
N SER A 75 -7.66 14.86 -1.79
CA SER A 75 -9.08 15.13 -2.01
C SER A 75 -9.60 14.42 -3.25
N SER A 76 -10.86 13.98 -3.20
CA SER A 76 -11.59 13.51 -4.37
C SER A 76 -11.77 14.65 -5.39
N ILE A 77 -11.67 14.30 -6.67
CA ILE A 77 -11.97 15.20 -7.80
C ILE A 77 -13.46 15.17 -8.19
N THR A 78 -14.17 14.10 -7.81
CA THR A 78 -15.59 13.87 -8.15
C THR A 78 -16.51 14.32 -7.03
N GLU A 79 -16.09 14.17 -5.77
CA GLU A 79 -16.90 14.48 -4.60
C GLU A 79 -16.30 15.62 -3.77
N LYS A 80 -17.11 16.66 -3.54
CA LYS A 80 -16.68 17.81 -2.76
C LYS A 80 -16.49 17.43 -1.29
N ASN A 81 -15.34 17.82 -0.72
CA ASN A 81 -14.98 17.56 0.68
C ASN A 81 -14.83 16.07 1.06
N SER A 82 -14.59 15.19 0.08
CA SER A 82 -14.28 13.77 0.27
C SER A 82 -12.80 13.48 -0.01
N TYR A 83 -12.29 12.36 0.50
CA TYR A 83 -10.97 11.85 0.15
C TYR A 83 -11.05 11.06 -1.16
N ALA A 84 -9.92 10.92 -1.86
CA ALA A 84 -9.87 10.10 -3.07
C ALA A 84 -10.08 8.61 -2.74
N ASP A 85 -10.63 7.85 -3.68
CA ASP A 85 -10.84 6.42 -3.51
C ASP A 85 -9.53 5.63 -3.56
N HIS A 86 -9.54 4.42 -2.98
CA HIS A 86 -8.43 3.45 -3.04
C HIS A 86 -7.09 3.99 -2.50
N LEU A 87 -7.15 4.83 -1.48
CA LEU A 87 -5.96 5.35 -0.80
C LEU A 87 -5.38 4.32 0.18
N ASN A 88 -4.07 4.09 0.07
CA ASN A 88 -3.27 3.38 1.07
C ASN A 88 -2.09 4.26 1.47
N CYS A 89 -2.32 5.18 2.41
CA CYS A 89 -1.38 6.22 2.78
C CYS A 89 -0.69 5.92 4.12
N GLU A 90 0.63 6.12 4.17
CA GLU A 90 1.41 6.05 5.42
C GLU A 90 2.12 7.37 5.68
N TRP A 91 1.76 8.03 6.79
CA TRP A 91 2.42 9.27 7.23
C TRP A 91 3.29 8.99 8.45
N LYS A 92 4.60 9.19 8.31
CA LYS A 92 5.56 9.01 9.38
C LYS A 92 5.88 10.35 10.03
N ILE A 93 5.54 10.53 11.30
CA ILE A 93 5.92 11.72 12.07
C ILE A 93 7.21 11.41 12.83
N GLN A 94 8.26 12.20 12.59
CA GLN A 94 9.59 11.98 13.15
C GLN A 94 10.12 13.27 13.77
N LEU A 95 10.25 13.29 15.10
CA LEU A 95 10.81 14.41 15.85
C LEU A 95 12.19 14.04 16.43
N PRO A 96 13.01 15.03 16.82
CA PRO A 96 14.24 14.81 17.57
C PRO A 96 14.00 14.05 18.88
N GLU A 97 15.05 13.43 19.39
CA GLU A 97 15.02 12.75 20.69
C GLU A 97 14.65 13.74 21.81
N GLY A 98 13.81 13.28 22.76
CA GLY A 98 13.33 14.10 23.87
C GLY A 98 12.06 14.91 23.58
N GLU A 99 11.66 15.04 22.31
CA GLU A 99 10.37 15.63 21.95
C GLU A 99 9.21 14.62 22.02
N ARG A 100 7.98 15.13 22.11
CA ARG A 100 6.76 14.31 22.18
C ARG A 100 5.79 14.74 21.09
N ILE A 101 5.21 13.74 20.42
CA ILE A 101 4.19 13.96 19.40
C ILE A 101 2.83 14.09 20.10
N LYS A 102 2.13 15.20 19.84
CA LYS A 102 0.71 15.35 20.17
C LYS A 102 -0.11 15.33 18.89
N LEU A 103 -0.92 14.30 18.70
CA LEU A 103 -1.84 14.17 17.57
C LEU A 103 -3.25 14.59 17.98
N SER A 104 -3.96 15.28 17.10
CA SER A 104 -5.36 15.69 17.34
C SER A 104 -6.15 15.58 16.03
N ILE A 105 -7.19 14.76 16.06
CA ILE A 105 -8.08 14.55 14.92
C ILE A 105 -9.09 15.70 14.88
N VAL A 106 -8.93 16.61 13.92
CA VAL A 106 -9.82 17.78 13.75
C VAL A 106 -11.13 17.38 13.06
N LYS A 107 -11.06 16.48 12.08
CA LYS A 107 -12.21 15.94 11.35
C LYS A 107 -11.86 14.53 10.89
N LEU A 108 -12.76 13.59 11.13
CA LEU A 108 -12.69 12.23 10.60
C LEU A 108 -14.04 11.88 9.98
N SER A 109 -14.03 11.49 8.72
CA SER A 109 -15.21 11.10 7.95
C SER A 109 -14.76 9.99 7.02
N LEU A 110 -15.17 8.76 7.32
CA LEU A 110 -14.82 7.54 6.57
C LEU A 110 -16.11 6.83 6.17
N GLU A 111 -16.04 5.92 5.19
CA GLU A 111 -17.18 5.10 4.80
C GLU A 111 -17.67 4.22 5.98
N SER A 112 -18.97 4.30 6.26
CA SER A 112 -19.58 3.51 7.32
C SER A 112 -19.64 2.04 6.94
N SER A 113 -18.98 1.19 7.74
CA SER A 113 -18.96 -0.25 7.52
C SER A 113 -18.76 -1.02 8.82
N ASN A 114 -19.27 -2.25 8.88
CA ASN A 114 -19.03 -3.13 10.02
C ASN A 114 -17.54 -3.43 10.14
N ASN A 115 -16.96 -3.23 11.33
CA ASN A 115 -15.54 -3.44 11.62
C ASN A 115 -14.57 -2.70 10.69
N CYS A 116 -14.95 -1.51 10.19
CA CYS A 116 -14.11 -0.69 9.30
C CYS A 116 -13.62 -1.46 8.05
N LYS A 117 -14.50 -2.31 7.50
CA LYS A 117 -14.17 -3.22 6.40
C LYS A 117 -13.77 -2.49 5.12
N TYR A 118 -14.36 -1.33 4.84
CA TYR A 118 -14.07 -0.56 3.63
C TYR A 118 -12.95 0.43 3.90
N ASP A 119 -13.14 1.33 4.87
CA ASP A 119 -12.15 2.35 5.22
C ASP A 119 -11.80 2.33 6.70
N SER A 120 -10.52 2.59 6.99
CA SER A 120 -10.00 2.70 8.35
C SER A 120 -8.83 3.70 8.42
N LEU A 121 -8.62 4.26 9.61
CA LEU A 121 -7.42 5.00 9.98
C LEU A 121 -6.81 4.29 11.19
N ALA A 122 -5.59 3.79 11.04
CA ALA A 122 -4.87 2.99 12.03
C ALA A 122 -3.69 3.75 12.63
#